data_AF-A0AAW6MDL6-F1
#
_entry.id   AF-A0AAW6MDL6-F1
#
_cell.length_a   1.000
_cell.length_b   1.000
_cell.length_c   1.000
_cell.angle_alpha   90.00
_cell.angle_beta   90.00
_cell.angle_gamma   90.00
#
_symmetry.space_group_name_H-M   'P 1'
#
loop_
_entity.id
_entity.type
_entity.pdbx_description
1 polymer ?
#
loop_
_entity_poly.entity_id
_entity_poly.type
_entity_poly.pdbx_seq_one_letter_code
_entity_poly.pdbx_strand_id
1 'polypeptide(L)'
;STSPLLVGAQGYRKSTYCRIILPPELRFGYTDSLDFKSKQYAERYLGRFLLVNLDEFDQISSNQQGFHDFRYGRRGEVQRQE
;
A
#
# COMPACT_ATOMS: atom_id res chain seq x y z
N SER A 1 6.02 16.76 6.09
CA SER A 1 6.84 15.56 6.33
C SER A 1 6.63 14.63 5.15
N THR A 2 7.71 14.10 4.57
CA THR A 2 7.64 13.19 3.42
C THR A 2 8.02 11.79 3.88
N SER A 3 7.14 10.81 3.66
CA SER A 3 7.43 9.41 3.94
C SER A 3 8.21 8.78 2.77
N PRO A 4 9.22 7.94 3.03
CA PRO A 4 9.99 7.28 1.98
C PRO A 4 9.16 6.22 1.24
N LEU A 5 9.36 6.08 -0.07
CA LEU A 5 8.72 5.07 -0.91
C LEU A 5 9.79 4.13 -1.50
N LEU A 6 9.62 2.82 -1.32
CA LEU A 6 10.50 1.79 -1.87
C LEU A 6 9.76 0.97 -2.94
N VAL A 7 10.13 1.16 -4.21
CA VAL A 7 9.51 0.48 -5.35
C VAL A 7 10.50 -0.49 -6.01
N GLY A 8 10.01 -1.66 -6.41
CA GLY A 8 10.79 -2.65 -7.14
C GLY A 8 9.95 -3.88 -7.49
N ALA A 9 10.42 -4.71 -8.42
CA ALA A 9 9.70 -5.90 -8.85
C ALA A 9 9.47 -6.93 -7.71
N GLN A 10 8.56 -7.87 -7.92
CA GLN A 10 8.34 -8.97 -6.99
C GLN A 10 9.62 -9.82 -6.85
N GLY A 11 9.85 -10.37 -5.65
CA GLY A 11 11.05 -11.19 -5.37
C GLY A 11 12.29 -10.41 -4.95
N TYR A 12 12.30 -9.06 -5.05
CA TYR A 12 13.45 -8.22 -4.66
C TYR A 12 13.60 -8.00 -3.14
N ARG A 13 12.91 -8.80 -2.32
CA ARG A 13 13.07 -8.82 -0.85
C ARG A 13 12.88 -7.45 -0.17
N LYS A 14 12.01 -6.59 -0.71
CA LYS A 14 11.74 -5.22 -0.21
C LYS A 14 11.32 -5.22 1.28
N SER A 15 10.37 -6.07 1.67
CA SER A 15 9.92 -6.17 3.06
C SER A 15 11.04 -6.66 3.98
N THR A 16 11.88 -7.59 3.49
CA THR A 16 13.09 -8.03 4.20
C THR A 16 14.08 -6.89 4.39
N TYR A 17 14.29 -6.05 3.38
CA TYR A 17 15.13 -4.86 3.48
C TYR A 17 14.59 -3.89 4.55
N CYS A 18 13.30 -3.54 4.50
CA CYS A 18 12.68 -2.68 5.52
C CYS A 18 12.84 -3.24 6.94
N ARG A 19 12.69 -4.56 7.14
CA ARG A 19 12.90 -5.20 8.44
C ARG A 19 14.36 -5.15 8.90
N ILE A 20 15.34 -5.22 7.99
CA ILE A 20 16.78 -5.26 8.33
C ILE A 20 17.37 -3.87 8.61
N ILE A 21 16.73 -2.78 8.16
CA ILE A 21 17.13 -1.41 8.53
C ILE A 21 17.20 -1.23 10.05
N LEU A 22 16.28 -1.88 10.78
CA LEU A 22 16.33 -1.89 12.23
C LEU A 22 17.36 -2.89 12.75
N PRO A 23 18.17 -2.51 13.76
CA PRO A 23 19.08 -3.45 14.41
C PRO A 23 18.26 -4.61 15.02
N PRO A 24 18.84 -5.83 15.16
CA PRO A 24 18.12 -7.03 15.59
C PRO A 24 17.26 -6.83 16.84
N GLU A 25 17.76 -6.06 17.80
CA GLU A 25 17.14 -5.77 19.09
C GLU A 25 15.87 -4.92 18.94
N LEU A 26 15.74 -4.15 17.86
CA LEU A 26 14.59 -3.26 17.59
C LEU A 26 13.60 -3.81 16.57
N ARG A 27 13.83 -5.02 16.03
CA ARG A 27 12.95 -5.61 15.02
C ARG A 27 11.53 -5.89 15.51
N PHE A 28 11.31 -5.96 16.83
CA PHE A 28 9.95 -6.01 17.40
C PHE A 28 9.13 -4.75 17.10
N GLY A 29 9.81 -3.62 16.82
CA GLY A 29 9.21 -2.35 16.44
C GLY A 29 8.90 -2.23 14.95
N TYR A 30 9.08 -3.29 14.16
CA TYR A 30 8.66 -3.36 12.75
C TYR A 30 7.28 -3.99 12.62
N THR A 31 6.44 -3.42 11.77
CA THR A 31 5.21 -4.07 11.29
C THR A 31 5.01 -3.83 9.80
N ASP A 32 4.57 -4.85 9.08
CA ASP A 32 4.12 -4.83 7.68
C ASP A 32 2.60 -5.05 7.56
N SER A 33 1.92 -5.25 8.68
CA SER A 33 0.54 -5.69 8.76
C SER A 33 -0.36 -4.57 9.27
N LEU A 34 -0.50 -3.49 8.48
CA LEU A 34 -1.38 -2.37 8.81
C LEU A 34 -2.72 -2.50 8.07
N ASP A 35 -3.79 -2.80 8.81
CA ASP A 35 -5.15 -2.80 8.24
C ASP A 35 -5.78 -1.41 8.35
N PHE A 36 -6.02 -0.75 7.21
CA PHE A 36 -6.63 0.59 7.14
C PHE A 36 -8.16 0.59 7.28
N LYS A 37 -8.80 -0.55 7.55
CA LYS A 37 -10.26 -0.63 7.74
C LYS A 37 -10.80 0.29 8.85
N SER A 38 -9.97 0.70 9.81
CA SER A 38 -10.34 1.71 10.81
C SER A 38 -9.17 2.62 11.16
N LYS A 39 -9.45 3.93 11.11
CA LYS A 39 -8.53 5.01 11.47
C LYS A 39 -7.99 4.85 12.89
N GLN A 40 -8.80 4.42 13.85
CA GLN A 40 -8.37 4.23 15.24
C GLN A 40 -7.33 3.12 15.38
N TYR A 41 -7.45 2.02 14.63
CA TYR A 41 -6.44 0.97 14.63
C TYR A 41 -5.14 1.49 14.01
N ALA A 42 -5.22 2.15 12.85
CA ALA A 42 -4.05 2.73 12.20
C ALA A 42 -3.26 3.67 13.12
N GLU A 43 -3.95 4.59 13.80
CA GLU A 43 -3.32 5.50 14.78
C GLU A 43 -2.66 4.76 15.94
N ARG A 44 -3.29 3.69 16.45
CA ARG A 44 -2.72 2.86 17.51
C ARG A 44 -1.46 2.12 17.07
N TYR A 45 -1.41 1.63 15.84
CA TYR A 45 -0.22 1.00 15.26
C TYR A 45 0.92 2.02 15.09
N LEU A 46 0.60 3.22 14.57
CA LEU A 46 1.57 4.31 14.42
C LEU A 46 2.18 4.76 15.75
N GLY A 47 1.41 4.72 16.84
CA GLY A 47 1.91 5.03 18.18
C GLY A 47 2.72 3.91 18.86
N ARG A 48 2.77 2.71 18.27
CA ARG A 48 3.35 1.51 18.90
C ARG A 48 4.60 0.98 18.20
N PHE A 49 4.75 1.25 16.90
CA PHE A 49 5.83 0.73 16.07
C PHE A 49 6.77 1.84 15.62
N LEU A 50 8.06 1.51 15.52
CA LEU A 50 9.13 2.39 15.06
C LEU A 50 9.17 2.50 13.53
N LEU A 51 8.89 1.38 12.86
CA LEU A 51 8.85 1.30 11.40
C LEU A 51 7.59 0.55 10.98
N VAL A 52 6.75 1.24 10.22
CA VAL A 52 5.54 0.69 9.64
C VAL A 52 5.74 0.62 8.12
N ASN A 53 5.79 -0.59 7.59
CA ASN A 53 5.83 -0.83 6.15
C ASN A 53 4.40 -0.89 5.61
N LEU A 54 4.13 -0.11 4.57
CA LEU A 54 2.83 -0.11 3.87
C LEU A 54 3.02 -0.86 2.56
N ASP A 55 2.77 -2.17 2.58
CA ASP A 55 2.78 -2.96 1.35
C ASP A 55 1.54 -2.64 0.51
N GLU A 56 1.63 -2.79 -0.81
CA GLU A 56 0.51 -2.57 -1.74
C GLU A 56 -0.17 -1.19 -1.56
N PHE A 57 0.62 -0.15 -1.26
CA PHE A 57 0.11 1.21 -1.05
C PHE A 57 -0.77 1.73 -2.20
N ASP A 58 -0.46 1.33 -3.42
CA ASP A 58 -1.24 1.61 -4.62
C ASP A 58 -2.63 0.93 -4.61
N GLN A 59 -2.76 -0.27 -4.03
CA GLN A 59 -4.03 -0.96 -3.87
C GLN A 59 -4.95 -0.32 -2.80
N ILE A 60 -4.36 0.27 -1.76
CA ILE A 60 -5.11 1.00 -0.73
C ILE A 60 -5.78 2.24 -1.34
N SER A 61 -5.07 2.93 -2.25
CA SER A 61 -5.63 4.04 -3.02
C SER A 61 -6.71 3.57 -4.01
N SER A 62 -6.55 2.40 -4.62
CA SER A 62 -7.47 1.92 -5.67
C SER A 62 -8.79 1.34 -5.14
N ASN A 63 -8.85 0.90 -3.88
CA ASN A 63 -10.12 0.56 -3.20
C ASN A 63 -11.07 1.78 -3.04
N GLN A 64 -10.62 3.01 -3.33
CA GLN A 64 -11.47 4.19 -3.50
C GLN A 64 -11.79 4.54 -4.97
N GLN A 65 -11.20 3.84 -5.95
CA GLN A 65 -11.32 4.16 -7.37
C GLN A 65 -12.52 3.51 -8.07
N GLY A 66 -13.21 2.55 -7.42
CA GLY A 66 -14.40 1.90 -7.97
C GLY A 66 -15.55 2.87 -8.35
N PHE A 67 -15.51 4.12 -7.86
CA PHE A 67 -16.47 5.17 -8.22
C PHE A 67 -16.11 5.95 -9.51
N HIS A 68 -14.84 5.90 -9.95
CA HIS A 68 -14.38 6.62 -11.14
C HIS A 68 -14.64 5.85 -12.44
N ASP A 69 -14.54 4.52 -12.41
CA ASP A 69 -14.65 3.68 -13.62
C ASP A 69 -16.11 3.55 -14.11
N PHE A 70 -17.09 3.60 -13.21
CA PHE A 70 -18.52 3.67 -13.58
C PHE A 70 -18.88 4.95 -14.35
N ARG A 71 -18.09 6.03 -14.22
CA ARG A 71 -18.36 7.30 -14.91
C ARG A 71 -17.66 7.48 -16.27
N TYR A 72 -16.70 6.62 -16.64
CA TYR A 72 -15.97 6.77 -17.91
C TYR A 72 -16.18 5.63 -18.93
N GLY A 73 -16.97 4.60 -18.60
CA GLY A 73 -17.14 3.42 -19.46
C GLY A 73 -18.45 3.30 -20.26
N ARG A 74 -19.08 4.39 -20.73
CA ARG A 74 -20.07 4.31 -21.82
C ARG A 74 -20.00 5.53 -22.74
N ARG A 75 -19.32 5.38 -23.88
CA ARG A 75 -19.84 5.74 -25.21
C ARG A 75 -18.89 5.35 -26.34
N GLY A 76 -19.39 4.44 -27.18
CA GLY A 76 -19.26 4.46 -28.64
C GLY A 76 -17.93 4.00 -29.24
N GLU A 77 -17.97 2.87 -29.93
CA GLU A 77 -17.53 2.82 -31.33
C GLU A 77 -18.21 1.65 -32.06
N VAL A 78 -18.96 2.02 -33.10
CA VAL A 78 -19.56 1.17 -34.12
C VAL A 78 -18.54 1.08 -35.25
N GLN A 79 -18.01 -0.11 -35.53
CA GLN A 79 -17.74 -0.65 -36.89
C GLN A 79 -16.87 -1.90 -36.81
N ARG A 80 -17.38 -3.01 -37.35
CA ARG A 80 -16.78 -3.69 -38.50
C ARG A 80 -17.78 -4.73 -39.01
N GLN A 81 -18.36 -4.43 -40.16
CA GLN A 81 -18.83 -5.43 -41.11
C GLN A 81 -17.58 -6.02 -41.77
N GLU A 82 -17.46 -7.34 -41.71
CA GLU A 82 -17.24 -8.18 -42.91
C GLU A 82 -18.32 -9.26 -42.91
#